data_AF-A0A0E2P0V4-F1
#
_entry.id   AF-A0A0E2P0V4-F1
#
_cell.length_a   1.000
_cell.length_b   1.000
_cell.length_c   1.000
_cell.angle_alpha   90.00
_cell.angle_beta   90.00
_cell.angle_gamma   90.00
#
_symmetry.space_group_name_H-M   'P 1'
#
loop_
_entity.id
_entity.type
_entity.pdbx_description
1 polymer ?
#
loop_
_entity_poly.entity_id
_entity_poly.type
_entity_poly.pdbx_seq_one_letter_code
_entity_poly.pdbx_strand_id
1 'polypeptide(L)'
;MPFAADAELQSLVSVALEGQESAQSLLAGSSKAAEPVPDDNYKAAAFTPNFPAYPSGHATFGTACLVMLRKVRAERLKDPDWIGVDRFPSNELDGIAVDNFKPELRGRRTDDFRDIEKAIDDNNRSRVLLGVHWQFDAEGGKEAGQKVAEAIYGRAYSKT
;
A
#
# COMPACT_ATOMS: atom_id res chain seq x y z
N MET A 1 4.37 -32.72 47.85
CA MET A 1 5.59 -33.54 47.57
C MET A 1 6.43 -32.76 46.57
N PRO A 2 7.67 -32.37 46.91
CA PRO A 2 8.51 -31.44 46.15
C PRO A 2 9.49 -32.17 45.21
N PHE A 3 9.96 -31.50 44.15
CA PHE A 3 11.31 -31.61 43.54
C PHE A 3 11.37 -30.54 42.42
N ALA A 4 12.05 -29.41 42.62
CA ALA A 4 13.47 -29.13 42.35
C ALA A 4 13.75 -28.73 40.89
N ALA A 5 14.52 -27.65 40.74
CA ALA A 5 14.87 -26.97 39.50
C ALA A 5 16.06 -27.62 38.76
N ASP A 6 16.23 -27.14 37.54
CA ASP A 6 17.41 -27.17 36.64
C ASP A 6 17.76 -28.46 35.89
N ALA A 7 17.62 -28.39 34.55
CA ALA A 7 18.66 -28.80 33.59
C ALA A 7 18.30 -28.32 32.17
N GLU A 8 19.32 -27.85 31.45
CA GLU A 8 19.32 -27.37 30.06
C GLU A 8 18.56 -28.24 29.06
N LEU A 9 17.96 -27.60 28.07
CA LEU A 9 17.59 -28.24 26.80
C LEU A 9 18.07 -27.38 25.63
N GLN A 10 19.37 -27.48 25.35
CA GLN A 10 19.88 -27.21 24.00
C GLN A 10 19.49 -28.39 23.10
N SER A 11 18.69 -28.13 22.06
CA SER A 11 19.07 -28.48 20.68
C SER A 11 18.09 -27.81 19.72
N LEU A 12 18.61 -26.83 18.99
CA LEU A 12 17.97 -26.21 17.85
C LEU A 12 17.70 -27.27 16.78
N VAL A 13 16.42 -27.56 16.51
CA VAL A 13 16.00 -28.20 15.26
C VAL A 13 15.84 -27.09 14.24
N SER A 14 16.86 -26.91 13.42
CA SER A 14 16.86 -26.00 12.28
C SER A 14 15.89 -26.52 11.23
N VAL A 15 14.67 -25.99 11.20
CA VAL A 15 13.80 -26.11 10.03
C VAL A 15 14.36 -25.16 8.98
N ALA A 16 14.86 -25.71 7.88
CA ALA A 16 15.27 -24.92 6.73
C ALA A 16 14.04 -24.20 6.17
N LEU A 17 14.03 -22.87 6.29
CA LEU A 17 13.10 -21.99 5.58
C LEU A 17 13.48 -22.04 4.10
N GLU A 18 12.90 -22.98 3.36
CA GLU A 18 12.91 -22.93 1.90
C GLU A 18 12.10 -21.72 1.43
N GLY A 19 12.81 -20.70 0.94
CA GLY A 19 12.35 -19.82 -0.12
C GLY A 19 11.27 -18.78 0.22
N GLN A 20 11.50 -17.91 1.21
CA GLN A 20 10.85 -16.60 1.19
C GLN A 20 11.66 -15.66 0.29
N GLU A 21 11.17 -15.43 -0.93
CA GLU A 21 11.66 -14.32 -1.73
C GLU A 21 11.30 -13.00 -1.03
N SER A 22 12.32 -12.32 -0.53
CA SER A 22 12.18 -10.99 0.05
C SER A 22 11.85 -9.97 -1.05
N ALA A 23 11.13 -8.92 -0.68
CA ALA A 23 10.76 -7.82 -1.57
C ALA A 23 11.96 -7.15 -2.29
N GLN A 24 13.19 -7.38 -1.83
CA GLN A 24 14.43 -6.94 -2.48
C GLN A 24 14.73 -7.70 -3.79
N SER A 25 14.23 -8.92 -3.98
CA SER A 25 14.46 -9.73 -5.19
C SER A 25 13.82 -9.12 -6.44
N LEU A 26 12.72 -8.37 -6.28
CA LEU A 26 11.96 -7.79 -7.40
C LEU A 26 12.54 -6.47 -7.96
N LEU A 27 13.59 -5.91 -7.35
CA LEU A 27 14.18 -4.61 -7.75
C LEU A 27 15.62 -4.70 -8.26
N ALA A 28 16.02 -5.85 -8.81
CA ALA A 28 17.34 -6.10 -9.40
C ALA A 28 18.49 -6.06 -8.36
N GLY A 29 18.74 -7.22 -7.73
CA GLY A 29 19.94 -7.47 -6.95
C GLY A 29 20.37 -8.93 -7.09
N SER A 30 21.57 -9.17 -7.61
CA SER A 30 22.16 -10.50 -7.79
C SER A 30 22.10 -11.33 -6.52
N SER A 31 21.76 -12.61 -6.68
CA SER A 31 21.70 -13.66 -5.67
C SER A 31 22.99 -13.79 -4.84
N LYS A 32 23.05 -13.14 -3.68
CA LYS A 32 23.90 -13.56 -2.55
C LYS A 32 23.17 -13.29 -1.24
N ALA A 33 23.32 -14.22 -0.30
CA ALA A 33 22.64 -14.27 0.99
C ALA A 33 22.44 -12.88 1.61
N ALA A 34 21.17 -12.56 1.87
CA ALA A 34 20.73 -11.26 2.35
C ALA A 34 21.08 -11.10 3.84
N GLU A 35 22.32 -10.71 4.12
CA GLU A 35 22.56 -9.91 5.32
C GLU A 35 22.16 -8.46 4.99
N PRO A 36 21.38 -7.78 5.86
CA PRO A 36 21.02 -6.38 5.64
C PRO A 36 22.29 -5.52 5.71
N VAL A 37 22.76 -5.09 4.54
CA VAL A 37 23.83 -4.09 4.43
C VAL A 37 23.21 -2.71 4.65
N PRO A 38 23.81 -1.83 5.47
CA PRO A 38 23.42 -0.42 5.51
C PRO A 38 23.45 0.16 4.09
N ASP A 39 22.32 0.66 3.62
CA ASP A 39 22.26 1.33 2.32
C ASP A 39 22.81 2.75 2.50
N ASP A 40 24.13 2.88 2.43
CA ASP A 40 24.84 4.16 2.48
C ASP A 40 24.46 5.08 1.29
N ASN A 41 23.77 4.54 0.27
CA ASN A 41 23.19 5.29 -0.84
C ASN A 41 21.71 5.65 -0.62
N TYR A 42 21.11 5.32 0.53
CA TYR A 42 19.78 5.77 0.93
C TYR A 42 19.83 7.28 1.20
N LYS A 43 19.84 8.05 0.11
CA LYS A 43 19.74 9.50 0.14
C LYS A 43 18.39 9.85 0.77
N ALA A 44 18.42 10.76 1.74
CA ALA A 44 17.31 11.24 2.57
C ALA A 44 16.04 11.73 1.83
N ALA A 45 15.97 11.64 0.50
CA ALA A 45 14.79 11.96 -0.30
C ALA A 45 13.85 10.75 -0.50
N ALA A 46 14.26 9.52 -0.16
CA ALA A 46 13.30 8.46 0.16
C ALA A 46 12.75 8.72 1.58
N PHE A 47 11.82 9.66 1.68
CA PHE A 47 11.16 9.98 2.94
C PHE A 47 10.25 8.81 3.33
N THR A 48 10.65 8.05 4.34
CA THR A 48 9.71 7.16 5.04
C THR A 48 8.87 8.03 5.97
N PRO A 49 7.53 8.07 5.81
CA PRO A 49 6.69 8.90 6.67
C PRO A 49 6.89 8.60 8.16
N ASN A 50 6.81 9.64 9.00
CA ASN A 50 7.19 9.59 10.42
C ASN A 50 6.09 9.01 11.33
N PHE A 51 5.52 7.88 10.94
CA PHE A 51 4.51 7.13 11.71
C PHE A 51 4.65 5.63 11.43
N PRO A 52 4.11 4.75 12.30
CA PRO A 52 4.16 3.30 12.08
C PRO A 52 3.51 2.88 10.75
N ALA A 53 4.05 1.86 10.11
CA ALA A 53 3.62 1.43 8.78
C ALA A 53 2.22 0.77 8.75
N TYR A 54 1.80 0.07 9.81
CA TYR A 54 0.54 -0.65 9.81
C TYR A 54 -0.60 0.14 10.50
N PRO A 55 -1.80 0.23 9.90
CA PRO A 55 -2.12 -0.09 8.50
C PRO A 55 -1.67 1.04 7.56
N SER A 56 -1.66 0.78 6.25
CA SER A 56 -1.38 1.85 5.28
C SER A 56 -2.49 2.91 5.27
N GLY A 57 -2.12 4.16 5.57
CA GLY A 57 -3.03 5.30 5.53
C GLY A 57 -3.58 5.56 4.13
N HIS A 58 -2.74 5.49 3.09
CA HIS A 58 -3.18 5.64 1.69
C HIS A 58 -4.21 4.57 1.32
N ALA A 59 -3.97 3.31 1.71
CA ALA A 59 -4.91 2.25 1.40
C ALA A 59 -6.25 2.44 2.10
N THR A 60 -6.21 2.88 3.36
CA THR A 60 -7.41 3.20 4.14
C THR A 60 -8.21 4.35 3.51
N PHE A 61 -7.56 5.48 3.23
CA PHE A 61 -8.23 6.65 2.66
C PHE A 61 -8.76 6.40 1.25
N GLY A 62 -7.94 5.81 0.37
CA GLY A 62 -8.33 5.53 -1.01
C GLY A 62 -9.52 4.57 -1.07
N THR A 63 -9.47 3.48 -0.30
CA THR A 63 -10.57 2.51 -0.24
C THR A 63 -11.84 3.15 0.32
N ALA A 64 -11.76 3.87 1.44
CA ALA A 64 -12.93 4.49 2.04
C ALA A 64 -13.62 5.49 1.08
N CYS A 65 -12.83 6.34 0.43
CA CYS A 65 -13.32 7.33 -0.54
C CYS A 65 -14.01 6.66 -1.73
N LEU A 66 -13.33 5.70 -2.36
CA LEU A 66 -13.79 5.10 -3.60
C LEU A 66 -14.94 4.10 -3.40
N VAL A 67 -14.98 3.37 -2.28
CA VAL A 67 -16.14 2.54 -1.92
C VAL A 67 -17.37 3.42 -1.65
N MET A 68 -17.20 4.55 -0.94
CA MET A 68 -18.29 5.52 -0.74
C MET A 68 -18.78 6.07 -2.09
N LEU A 69 -17.87 6.45 -2.99
CA LEU A 69 -18.20 6.91 -4.33
C LEU A 69 -19.02 5.87 -5.10
N ARG A 70 -18.57 4.61 -5.13
CA ARG A 70 -19.28 3.48 -5.77
C ARG A 70 -20.71 3.37 -5.23
N LYS A 71 -20.90 3.41 -3.91
CA LYS A 71 -22.24 3.30 -3.30
C LYS A 71 -23.14 4.49 -3.65
N VAL A 72 -22.65 5.71 -3.53
CA VAL A 72 -23.43 6.92 -3.89
C VAL A 72 -23.78 6.93 -5.37
N ARG A 73 -22.86 6.51 -6.24
CA ARG A 73 -23.12 6.42 -7.69
C ARG A 73 -24.13 5.34 -8.02
N ALA A 74 -24.09 4.18 -7.36
CA ALA A 74 -25.05 3.09 -7.59
C ALA A 74 -26.51 3.49 -7.32
N GLU A 75 -26.74 4.54 -6.53
CA GLU A 75 -28.09 5.08 -6.34
C GLU A 75 -28.60 5.93 -7.51
N ARG A 76 -27.70 6.49 -8.32
CA ARG A 76 -28.00 7.60 -9.25
C ARG A 76 -27.68 7.26 -10.69
N LEU A 77 -26.75 6.34 -10.93
CA LEU A 77 -26.16 6.06 -12.23
C LEU A 77 -26.22 4.56 -12.54
N LYS A 78 -26.35 4.23 -13.82
CA LYS A 78 -26.32 2.84 -14.32
C LYS A 78 -24.93 2.22 -14.26
N ASP A 79 -23.90 3.06 -14.33
CA ASP A 79 -22.50 2.67 -14.24
C ASP A 79 -21.87 3.28 -12.97
N PRO A 80 -21.92 2.54 -11.85
CA PRO A 80 -21.37 2.99 -10.58
C PRO A 80 -19.85 2.84 -10.47
N ASP A 81 -19.23 2.01 -11.31
CA ASP A 81 -17.82 1.62 -11.19
C ASP A 81 -16.87 2.53 -11.96
N TRP A 82 -17.35 3.26 -12.96
CA TRP A 82 -16.54 4.32 -13.56
C TRP A 82 -16.31 5.45 -12.56
N ILE A 83 -15.08 5.98 -12.43
CA ILE A 83 -14.82 7.14 -11.55
C ILE A 83 -15.40 8.45 -12.12
N GLY A 84 -15.70 8.49 -13.42
CA GLY A 84 -16.20 9.69 -14.11
C GLY A 84 -15.13 10.49 -14.84
N VAL A 85 -13.90 9.96 -14.92
CA VAL A 85 -12.78 10.53 -15.66
C VAL A 85 -12.13 9.44 -16.50
N ASP A 86 -11.88 9.72 -17.78
CA ASP A 86 -11.28 8.75 -18.70
C ASP A 86 -9.77 8.82 -18.72
N ARG A 87 -9.15 9.98 -18.49
CA ARG A 87 -7.69 10.15 -18.46
C ARG A 87 -7.30 11.02 -17.30
N PHE A 88 -6.88 10.41 -16.20
CA PHE A 88 -6.53 11.12 -14.98
C PHE A 88 -5.01 11.37 -14.92
N PRO A 89 -4.55 12.63 -15.00
CA PRO A 89 -3.19 12.99 -14.65
C PRO A 89 -3.09 13.24 -13.14
N SER A 90 -2.17 12.57 -12.46
CA SER A 90 -1.76 12.99 -11.12
C SER A 90 -0.82 14.19 -11.23
N ASN A 91 -0.92 15.14 -10.31
CA ASN A 91 0.01 16.27 -10.23
C ASN A 91 1.46 15.82 -10.01
N GLU A 92 1.71 14.61 -9.49
CA GLU A 92 3.07 14.07 -9.37
C GLU A 92 3.69 13.69 -10.72
N LEU A 93 2.86 13.46 -11.75
CA LEU A 93 3.24 12.98 -13.09
C LEU A 93 2.48 13.75 -14.19
N ASP A 94 2.35 15.06 -14.04
CA ASP A 94 1.61 15.93 -14.97
C ASP A 94 2.48 16.53 -16.09
N GLY A 95 3.79 16.34 -16.03
CA GLY A 95 4.76 16.97 -16.93
C GLY A 95 5.25 18.35 -16.45
N ILE A 96 4.80 18.80 -15.28
CA ILE A 96 5.12 20.09 -14.67
C ILE A 96 5.86 19.87 -13.34
N ALA A 97 5.50 18.83 -12.58
CA ALA A 97 6.19 18.49 -11.34
C ALA A 97 7.68 18.23 -11.59
N VAL A 98 8.51 18.78 -10.71
CA VAL A 98 9.97 18.61 -10.73
C VAL A 98 10.33 17.46 -9.80
N ASP A 99 11.31 16.65 -10.21
CA ASP A 99 11.81 15.56 -9.39
C ASP A 99 12.55 16.07 -8.13
N ASN A 100 12.43 15.33 -7.03
CA ASN A 100 12.99 15.73 -5.74
C ASN A 100 14.49 15.39 -5.64
N PHE A 101 15.00 14.49 -6.50
CA PHE A 101 16.40 14.07 -6.53
C PHE A 101 17.18 14.71 -7.68
N LYS A 102 16.49 15.01 -8.78
CA LYS A 102 17.06 15.66 -9.98
C LYS A 102 16.25 16.89 -10.33
N PRO A 103 16.87 18.01 -10.75
CA PRO A 103 16.15 19.19 -11.22
C PRO A 103 15.56 18.99 -12.63
N GLU A 104 14.81 17.91 -12.82
CA GLU A 104 14.22 17.46 -14.08
C GLU A 104 12.70 17.37 -13.92
N LEU A 105 11.96 17.66 -14.99
CA LEU A 105 10.51 17.47 -15.00
C LEU A 105 10.19 15.98 -15.00
N ARG A 106 9.25 15.57 -14.16
CA ARG A 106 8.71 14.21 -14.20
C ARG A 106 7.84 14.03 -15.43
N GLY A 107 7.99 12.90 -16.11
CA GLY A 107 7.25 12.60 -17.33
C GLY A 107 5.74 12.60 -17.13
N ARG A 108 4.99 13.14 -18.10
CA ARG A 108 3.53 13.14 -18.06
C ARG A 108 2.99 11.72 -18.23
N ARG A 109 2.17 11.28 -17.28
CA ARG A 109 1.45 10.00 -17.33
C ARG A 109 -0.03 10.24 -17.11
N THR A 110 -0.85 9.51 -17.85
CA THR A 110 -2.29 9.45 -17.63
C THR A 110 -2.71 8.00 -17.56
N ASP A 111 -3.57 7.68 -16.61
CA ASP A 111 -4.19 6.36 -16.47
C ASP A 111 -5.72 6.50 -16.53
N ASP A 112 -6.37 5.45 -17.00
CA ASP A 112 -7.81 5.39 -17.19
C ASP A 112 -8.45 4.59 -16.03
N PHE A 113 -9.41 5.17 -15.32
CA PHE A 113 -10.07 4.56 -14.17
C PHE A 113 -11.56 4.33 -14.42
N ARG A 114 -11.84 3.37 -15.31
CA ARG A 114 -13.20 2.85 -15.58
C ARG A 114 -13.69 1.83 -14.55
N ASP A 115 -12.81 1.39 -13.68
CA ASP A 115 -13.10 0.46 -12.60
C ASP A 115 -12.55 1.03 -11.29
N ILE A 116 -13.46 1.30 -10.36
CA ILE A 116 -13.13 1.74 -9.00
C ILE A 116 -12.23 0.73 -8.28
N GLU A 117 -12.41 -0.57 -8.51
CA GLU A 117 -11.61 -1.59 -7.83
C GLU A 117 -10.15 -1.50 -8.26
N LYS A 118 -9.92 -1.34 -9.56
CA LYS A 118 -8.59 -1.07 -10.11
C LYS A 118 -7.96 0.18 -9.49
N ALA A 119 -8.73 1.26 -9.34
CA ALA A 119 -8.21 2.49 -8.73
C ALA A 119 -7.83 2.30 -7.25
N ILE A 120 -8.61 1.52 -6.50
CA ILE A 120 -8.27 1.13 -5.13
C ILE A 120 -6.97 0.32 -5.11
N ASP A 121 -6.87 -0.71 -5.96
CA ASP A 121 -5.70 -1.58 -6.00
C ASP A 121 -4.43 -0.85 -6.44
N ASP A 122 -4.52 0.03 -7.43
CA ASP A 122 -3.39 0.86 -7.87
C ASP A 122 -2.94 1.83 -6.76
N ASN A 123 -3.88 2.48 -6.06
CA ASN A 123 -3.58 3.34 -4.91
C ASN A 123 -2.89 2.54 -3.79
N ASN A 124 -3.40 1.35 -3.48
CA ASN A 124 -2.85 0.49 -2.42
C ASN A 124 -1.44 0.01 -2.78
N ARG A 125 -1.27 -0.49 -4.01
CA ARG A 125 0.00 -1.01 -4.51
C ARG A 125 1.05 0.08 -4.74
N SER A 126 0.64 1.32 -4.98
CA SER A 126 1.56 2.46 -5.13
C SER A 126 2.54 2.58 -3.97
N ARG A 127 2.12 2.24 -2.75
CA ARG A 127 2.97 2.37 -1.55
C ARG A 127 3.97 1.23 -1.37
N VAL A 128 3.60 0.05 -1.85
CA VAL A 128 4.50 -1.10 -1.93
C VAL A 128 5.58 -0.83 -2.98
N LEU A 129 5.19 -0.28 -4.14
CA LEU A 129 6.12 0.09 -5.21
C LEU A 129 7.09 1.22 -4.81
N LEU A 130 6.63 2.13 -3.94
CA LEU A 130 7.48 3.18 -3.36
C LEU A 130 8.35 2.66 -2.18
N GLY A 131 8.17 1.40 -1.76
CA GLY A 131 8.97 0.79 -0.69
C GLY A 131 8.68 1.31 0.72
N VAL A 132 7.50 1.93 0.95
CA VAL A 132 7.15 2.53 2.26
C VAL A 132 6.10 1.74 3.04
N HIS A 133 5.50 0.71 2.44
CA HIS A 133 4.52 -0.16 3.07
C HIS A 133 4.69 -1.61 2.59
N TRP A 134 4.41 -2.56 3.47
CA TRP A 134 4.32 -3.98 3.11
C TRP A 134 2.98 -4.28 2.44
N GLN A 135 2.90 -5.40 1.70
CA GLN A 135 1.66 -5.84 1.07
C GLN A 135 0.53 -6.01 2.11
N PHE A 136 0.82 -6.56 3.29
CA PHE A 136 -0.17 -6.72 4.35
C PHE A 136 -0.61 -5.38 4.98
N ASP A 137 0.23 -4.32 4.96
CA ASP A 137 -0.19 -2.98 5.39
C ASP A 137 -1.26 -2.41 4.46
N ALA A 138 -1.10 -2.67 3.16
CA ALA A 138 -2.05 -2.26 2.13
C ALA A 138 -3.37 -3.04 2.24
N GLU A 139 -3.30 -4.36 2.47
CA GLU A 139 -4.48 -5.21 2.68
C GLU A 139 -5.26 -4.82 3.94
N GLY A 140 -4.57 -4.66 5.07
CA GLY A 140 -5.20 -4.22 6.32
C GLY A 140 -5.81 -2.82 6.20
N GLY A 141 -5.14 -1.91 5.48
CA GLY A 141 -5.68 -0.60 5.16
C GLY A 141 -6.92 -0.65 4.26
N LYS A 142 -6.92 -1.51 3.24
CA LYS A 142 -8.08 -1.74 2.36
C LYS A 142 -9.30 -2.19 3.17
N GLU A 143 -9.12 -3.20 4.02
CA GLU A 143 -10.20 -3.69 4.88
C GLU A 143 -10.72 -2.61 5.84
N ALA A 144 -9.82 -1.85 6.47
CA ALA A 144 -10.20 -0.77 7.37
C ALA A 144 -11.01 0.31 6.63
N GLY A 145 -10.53 0.76 5.46
CA GLY A 145 -11.20 1.76 4.65
C GLY A 145 -12.59 1.32 4.19
N GLN A 146 -12.73 0.06 3.77
CA GLN A 146 -14.02 -0.49 3.38
C GLN A 146 -15.02 -0.51 4.54
N LYS A 147 -14.62 -0.97 5.73
CA LYS A 147 -15.45 -0.95 6.94
C LYS A 147 -15.91 0.46 7.30
N VAL A 148 -15.02 1.45 7.19
CA VAL A 148 -15.35 2.86 7.43
C VAL A 148 -16.42 3.35 6.43
N ALA A 149 -16.22 3.12 5.12
CA ALA A 149 -17.18 3.53 4.11
C ALA A 149 -18.56 2.90 4.32
N GLU A 150 -18.61 1.59 4.59
CA GLU A 150 -19.86 0.87 4.85
C GLU A 150 -20.57 1.39 6.11
N ALA A 151 -19.84 1.62 7.20
CA ALA A 151 -20.39 2.15 8.44
C ALA A 151 -20.99 3.56 8.25
N ILE A 152 -20.28 4.45 7.55
CA ILE A 152 -20.74 5.82 7.31
C ILE A 152 -21.91 5.84 6.35
N TYR A 153 -21.84 5.08 5.25
CA TYR A 153 -22.91 5.03 4.27
C TYR A 153 -24.20 4.48 4.88
N GLY A 154 -24.11 3.42 5.70
CA GLY A 154 -25.29 2.82 6.33
C GLY A 154 -25.89 3.61 7.50
N ARG A 155 -25.18 4.59 8.07
CA ARG A 155 -25.62 5.30 9.29
C ARG A 155 -25.80 6.79 9.12
N ALA A 156 -24.85 7.46 8.47
CA ALA A 156 -24.78 8.91 8.41
C ALA A 156 -25.24 9.47 7.06
N TYR A 157 -25.11 8.70 5.98
CA TYR A 157 -25.59 9.11 4.67
C TYR A 157 -27.10 8.90 4.58
N SER A 158 -27.86 9.98 4.70
CA SER A 158 -29.31 9.98 4.47
C SER A 158 -29.59 10.25 2.99
N LYS A 159 -30.37 9.36 2.38
CA LYS A 159 -30.89 9.58 1.03
C LYS A 159 -32.08 10.54 1.12
N THR A 160 -31.91 11.77 0.64
CA THR A 160 -33.00 12.74 0.46
C THR A 160 -33.68 12.52 -0.89
#